data_AF-Q6BYU3-F1
#
_entry.id   AF-Q6BYU3-F1
#
_cell.length_a   1.000
_cell.length_b   1.000
_cell.length_c   1.000
_cell.angle_alpha   90.00
_cell.angle_beta   90.00
_cell.angle_gamma   90.00
#
_symmetry.space_group_name_H-M   'P 1'
#
loop_
_entity.id
_entity.type
_entity.pdbx_description
1 polymer ?
#
loop_
_entity_poly.entity_id
_entity_poly.type
_entity_poly.pdbx_seq_one_letter_code
_entity_poly.pdbx_strand_id
1 'polypeptide(L)'
;MFDISSSNLLISVLVVLFAKQLINAVGKATLENIGWSAYCKVAPKLGDSKFIALDQKNVELAKVSKERKSISAQDQYARWTKLNRQFDKLTGEINKLKEETSASRSYISKYIGYMILVTTTLPIWFFRVWFRKAVLFYFPTGVLPHYLEWFLALPFITTGGVGLTIWMSAVNNVVSSVIFLVKFPFEKEVPFPSKEVGNEKTSINKEEVSGTPAAN
;
A
#
# COMPACT_ATOMS: atom_id res chain seq x y z
N MET A 1 -19.40 -35.11 -0.78
CA MET A 1 -18.16 -34.58 -1.39
C MET A 1 -18.62 -33.49 -2.35
N PHE A 2 -18.19 -32.23 -2.21
CA PHE A 2 -18.74 -31.11 -3.00
C PHE A 2 -18.71 -31.45 -4.50
N ASP A 3 -19.89 -31.61 -5.11
CA ASP A 3 -20.03 -31.97 -6.53
C ASP A 3 -19.84 -30.73 -7.40
N ILE A 4 -18.62 -30.20 -7.35
CA ILE A 4 -18.22 -29.05 -8.15
C ILE A 4 -17.69 -29.61 -9.45
N SER A 5 -18.40 -29.35 -10.55
CA SER A 5 -17.93 -29.67 -11.90
C SER A 5 -16.52 -29.11 -12.12
N SER A 6 -15.66 -29.85 -12.83
CA SER A 6 -14.25 -29.46 -13.06
C SER A 6 -14.10 -28.02 -13.58
N SER A 7 -15.02 -27.56 -14.43
CA SER A 7 -15.05 -26.17 -14.93
C SER A 7 -15.33 -25.14 -13.83
N ASN A 8 -16.26 -25.42 -12.92
CA ASN A 8 -16.60 -24.52 -11.81
C ASN A 8 -15.45 -24.39 -10.81
N LEU A 9 -14.70 -25.48 -10.59
CA LEU A 9 -13.48 -25.46 -9.80
C LEU A 9 -12.47 -24.48 -10.42
N LEU A 10 -12.18 -24.62 -11.71
CA LEU A 10 -11.22 -23.75 -12.40
C LEU A 10 -11.63 -22.28 -12.34
N ILE A 11 -12.90 -21.97 -12.58
CA ILE A 11 -13.42 -20.60 -12.51
C ILE A 11 -13.27 -20.05 -11.10
N SER A 12 -13.65 -20.81 -10.06
CA SER A 12 -13.55 -20.36 -8.67
C SER A 12 -12.10 -20.04 -8.26
N VAL A 13 -11.16 -20.90 -8.66
CA VAL A 13 -9.73 -20.70 -8.39
C VAL A 13 -9.20 -19.49 -9.17
N LEU A 14 -9.60 -19.33 -10.43
CA LEU A 14 -9.21 -18.18 -11.25
C LEU A 14 -9.68 -16.86 -10.61
N VAL A 15 -10.92 -16.79 -10.15
CA VAL A 15 -11.48 -15.60 -9.48
C VAL A 15 -10.67 -15.25 -8.23
N VAL A 16 -10.33 -16.24 -7.40
CA VAL A 16 -9.52 -16.03 -6.19
C VAL A 16 -8.10 -15.55 -6.54
N LEU A 17 -7.46 -16.15 -7.55
CA LEU A 17 -6.13 -15.73 -8.01
C LEU A 17 -6.15 -14.32 -8.59
N PHE A 18 -7.18 -13.98 -9.35
CA PHE A 18 -7.36 -12.64 -9.88
C PHE A 18 -7.57 -11.62 -8.76
N ALA A 19 -8.43 -11.91 -7.78
CA ALA A 19 -8.64 -11.06 -6.61
C ALA A 19 -7.35 -10.86 -5.80
N LYS A 20 -6.56 -11.93 -5.59
CA LYS A 20 -5.23 -11.85 -4.98
C LYS A 20 -4.33 -10.91 -5.76
N GLN A 21 -4.29 -11.05 -7.09
CA GLN A 21 -3.40 -10.26 -7.93
C GLN A 21 -3.83 -8.79 -8.03
N LEU A 22 -5.13 -8.50 -7.97
CA LEU A 22 -5.65 -7.14 -7.80
C LEU A 22 -5.25 -6.53 -6.45
N ILE A 23 -5.38 -7.27 -5.35
CA ILE A 23 -4.96 -6.81 -4.02
C ILE A 23 -3.46 -6.51 -3.99
N ASN A 24 -2.65 -7.39 -4.58
CA ASN A 24 -1.21 -7.18 -4.73
C ASN A 24 -0.90 -5.95 -5.60
N ALA A 25 -1.67 -5.74 -6.68
CA ALA A 25 -1.51 -4.58 -7.55
C ALA A 25 -1.85 -3.27 -6.84
N VAL A 26 -2.91 -3.21 -6.03
CA VAL A 26 -3.26 -2.01 -5.24
C VAL A 26 -2.21 -1.77 -4.15
N GLY A 27 -1.68 -2.85 -3.57
CA GLY A 27 -0.66 -2.83 -2.53
C GLY A 27 -1.26 -2.79 -1.13
N LYS A 28 -0.68 -3.58 -0.22
CA LYS A 28 -1.12 -3.70 1.18
C LYS A 28 -1.19 -2.35 1.90
N ALA A 29 -0.16 -1.51 1.73
CA ALA A 29 -0.10 -0.20 2.37
C ALA A 29 -1.24 0.74 1.90
N THR A 30 -1.58 0.71 0.61
CA THR A 30 -2.70 1.50 0.06
C THR A 30 -4.02 1.07 0.68
N LEU A 31 -4.27 -0.24 0.77
CA LEU A 31 -5.48 -0.78 1.40
C LEU A 31 -5.56 -0.44 2.89
N GLU A 32 -4.46 -0.52 3.61
CA GLU A 32 -4.39 -0.10 5.02
C GLU A 32 -4.69 1.40 5.17
N ASN A 33 -4.17 2.26 4.29
CA ASN A 33 -4.44 3.69 4.31
C ASN A 33 -5.90 4.01 3.95
N ILE A 34 -6.49 3.30 2.99
CA ILE A 34 -7.93 3.41 2.66
C ILE A 34 -8.78 2.98 3.86
N GLY A 35 -8.45 1.83 4.46
CA GLY A 35 -9.13 1.32 5.65
C GLY A 35 -9.04 2.29 6.83
N TRP A 36 -7.86 2.87 7.06
CA TRP A 36 -7.66 3.91 8.08
C TRP A 36 -8.46 5.18 7.79
N SER A 37 -8.45 5.65 6.53
CA SER A 37 -9.24 6.83 6.12
C SER A 37 -10.74 6.60 6.30
N ALA A 38 -11.24 5.41 5.95
CA ALA A 38 -12.63 5.03 6.17
C ALA A 38 -12.96 4.98 7.67
N TYR A 39 -12.07 4.38 8.49
CA TYR A 39 -12.24 4.32 9.94
C TYR A 39 -12.29 5.72 10.56
N CYS A 40 -11.39 6.65 10.19
CA CYS A 40 -11.42 8.03 10.68
C CYS A 40 -12.71 8.79 10.34
N LYS A 41 -13.40 8.44 9.24
CA LYS A 41 -14.70 9.05 8.87
C LYS A 41 -15.88 8.43 9.62
N VAL A 42 -15.74 7.18 10.04
CA VAL A 42 -16.81 6.40 10.68
C VAL A 42 -16.71 6.50 12.21
N ALA A 43 -15.51 6.49 12.78
CA ALA A 43 -15.27 6.53 14.22
C ALA A 43 -15.94 7.72 14.96
N PRO A 44 -15.94 8.97 14.43
CA PRO A 44 -16.70 10.06 15.05
C PRO A 44 -18.20 9.78 15.13
N LYS A 45 -18.76 9.07 14.13
CA LYS A 45 -20.19 8.69 14.09
C LYS A 45 -20.54 7.58 15.09
N LEU A 46 -19.55 6.80 15.53
CA LEU A 46 -19.72 5.79 16.57
C LEU A 46 -19.60 6.36 18.00
N GLY A 47 -19.30 7.65 18.15
CA GLY A 47 -19.23 8.29 19.46
C GLY A 47 -17.85 8.28 20.13
N ASP A 48 -16.78 7.93 19.41
CA ASP A 48 -15.43 7.98 19.99
C ASP A 48 -14.98 9.44 20.17
N SER A 49 -14.91 9.87 21.43
CA SER A 49 -14.54 11.24 21.85
C SER A 49 -13.27 11.76 21.18
N LYS A 50 -12.24 10.92 20.98
CA LYS A 50 -10.97 11.34 20.41
C LYS A 50 -11.11 11.70 18.93
N PHE A 51 -11.88 10.89 18.18
CA PHE A 51 -12.09 11.12 16.76
C PHE A 51 -13.08 12.26 16.51
N ILE A 52 -14.07 12.45 17.39
CA ILE A 52 -14.94 13.65 17.37
C ILE A 52 -14.10 14.91 17.57
N ALA A 53 -13.23 14.93 18.58
CA ALA A 53 -12.33 16.07 18.82
C ALA A 53 -11.40 16.31 17.62
N LEU A 54 -10.85 15.25 17.03
CA LEU A 54 -10.01 15.32 15.83
C LEU A 54 -10.77 15.94 14.64
N ASP A 55 -12.00 15.49 14.38
CA ASP A 55 -12.85 16.00 13.29
C ASP A 55 -13.18 17.49 13.49
N GLN A 56 -13.62 17.88 14.70
CA GLN A 56 -13.88 19.26 15.06
C GLN A 56 -12.66 20.17 14.85
N LYS A 57 -11.48 19.72 15.29
CA LYS A 57 -10.23 20.46 15.12
C LYS A 57 -9.81 20.58 13.66
N ASN A 58 -10.01 19.54 12.84
CA ASN A 58 -9.77 19.62 11.39
C ASN A 58 -10.69 20.65 10.71
N VAL A 59 -11.98 20.70 11.10
CA VAL A 59 -12.93 21.70 10.57
C VAL A 59 -12.50 23.11 10.98
N GLU A 60 -12.08 23.31 12.23
CA GLU A 60 -11.55 24.58 12.73
C GLU A 60 -10.27 24.99 11.98
N LEU A 61 -9.32 24.06 11.78
CA LEU A 61 -8.10 24.29 11.00
C LEU A 61 -8.42 24.67 9.55
N ALA A 62 -9.41 24.02 8.93
CA ALA A 62 -9.84 24.34 7.57
C ALA A 62 -10.43 25.76 7.48
N LYS A 63 -11.21 26.18 8.48
CA LYS A 63 -11.75 27.55 8.58
C LYS A 63 -10.63 28.59 8.73
N VAL A 64 -9.70 28.38 9.67
CA VAL A 64 -8.53 29.24 9.89
C VAL A 64 -7.64 29.31 8.64
N SER A 65 -7.42 28.17 7.97
CA SER A 65 -6.65 28.10 6.72
C SER A 65 -7.30 28.89 5.59
N LYS A 66 -8.63 28.83 5.46
CA LYS A 66 -9.39 29.62 4.49
C LYS A 66 -9.27 31.12 4.79
N GLU A 67 -9.45 31.52 6.05
CA GLU A 67 -9.32 32.93 6.46
C GLU A 67 -7.89 33.44 6.21
N ARG A 68 -6.87 32.62 6.47
CA ARG A 68 -5.45 33.00 6.31
C ARG A 68 -5.08 33.24 4.86
N LYS A 69 -5.70 32.50 3.94
CA LYS A 69 -5.53 32.70 2.50
C LYS A 69 -6.30 33.91 1.98
N SER A 70 -7.28 34.43 2.72
CA SER A 70 -8.11 35.58 2.29
C SER A 70 -7.54 36.94 2.67
N ILE A 71 -6.45 36.99 3.45
CA ILE A 71 -5.85 38.24 3.96
C ILE A 71 -4.48 38.50 3.32
N SER A 72 -4.18 39.77 3.03
CA SER A 72 -2.84 40.22 2.63
C SER A 72 -1.91 40.23 3.84
N ALA A 73 -0.83 39.47 3.80
CA ALA A 73 0.14 39.40 4.90
C ALA A 73 0.86 40.74 5.12
N GLN A 74 1.00 41.55 4.07
CA GLN A 74 1.67 42.84 4.11
C GLN A 74 0.76 43.91 4.73
N ASP A 75 -0.47 44.03 4.25
CA ASP A 75 -1.39 45.08 4.72
C ASP A 75 -1.99 44.76 6.09
N GLN A 76 -2.21 43.47 6.37
CA GLN A 76 -2.89 42.99 7.59
C GLN A 76 -1.96 42.14 8.46
N TYR A 77 -0.68 42.52 8.57
CA TYR A 77 0.35 41.75 9.29
C TYR A 77 -0.07 41.32 10.70
N ALA A 78 -0.72 42.20 11.46
CA ALA A 78 -1.21 41.88 12.81
C ALA A 78 -2.27 40.76 12.82
N ARG A 79 -3.24 40.80 11.90
CA ARG A 79 -4.26 39.75 11.74
C ARG A 79 -3.64 38.46 11.21
N TRP A 80 -2.74 38.58 10.23
CA TRP A 80 -2.00 37.46 9.67
C TRP A 80 -1.19 36.71 10.73
N THR A 81 -0.47 37.44 11.58
CA THR A 81 0.32 36.86 12.68
C THR A 81 -0.56 36.11 13.68
N LYS A 82 -1.70 36.70 14.09
CA LYS A 82 -2.65 36.02 15.01
C LYS A 82 -3.17 34.73 14.42
N LEU A 83 -3.55 34.76 13.15
CA LEU A 83 -4.12 33.60 12.46
C LEU A 83 -3.08 32.51 12.20
N ASN A 84 -1.82 32.89 11.96
CA ASN A 84 -0.72 31.94 11.85
C ASN A 84 -0.47 31.24 13.19
N ARG A 85 -0.43 31.98 14.31
CA ARG A 85 -0.31 31.38 15.66
C ARG A 85 -1.47 30.44 15.98
N GLN A 86 -2.69 30.79 15.58
CA GLN A 86 -3.86 29.90 15.71
C GLN A 86 -3.69 28.63 14.86
N PHE A 87 -3.26 28.77 13.60
CA PHE A 87 -2.99 27.66 12.69
C PHE A 87 -1.93 26.70 13.27
N ASP A 88 -0.83 27.24 13.80
CA ASP A 88 0.25 26.46 14.40
C ASP A 88 -0.23 25.72 15.65
N LYS A 89 -1.02 26.38 16.51
CA LYS A 89 -1.64 25.77 17.70
C LYS A 89 -2.57 24.61 17.33
N LEU A 90 -3.49 24.85 16.39
CA LEU A 90 -4.43 23.84 15.88
C LEU A 90 -3.70 22.65 15.26
N THR A 91 -2.64 22.90 14.49
CA THR A 91 -1.81 21.86 13.88
C THR A 91 -1.11 21.01 14.96
N GLY A 92 -0.59 21.63 16.01
CA GLY A 92 -0.01 20.92 17.16
C GLY A 92 -1.03 20.03 17.88
N GLU A 93 -2.22 20.55 18.17
CA GLU A 93 -3.31 19.78 18.81
C GLU A 93 -3.74 18.58 17.95
N ILE A 94 -3.89 18.77 16.64
CA ILE A 94 -4.24 17.69 15.69
C ILE A 94 -3.14 16.62 15.65
N ASN A 95 -1.87 17.01 15.63
CA ASN A 95 -0.76 16.06 15.61
C ASN A 95 -0.71 15.22 16.91
N LYS A 96 -0.96 15.85 18.07
CA LYS A 96 -1.07 15.15 19.35
C LYS A 96 -2.22 14.13 19.34
N LEU A 97 -3.41 14.52 18.87
CA LEU A 97 -4.55 13.60 18.73
C LEU A 97 -4.27 12.44 17.77
N LYS A 98 -3.54 12.69 16.67
CA LYS A 98 -3.09 11.64 15.74
C LYS A 98 -2.11 10.67 16.39
N GLU A 99 -1.21 11.16 17.23
CA GLU A 99 -0.28 10.33 17.99
C GLU A 99 -1.00 9.46 19.03
N GLU A 100 -1.96 10.04 19.75
CA GLU A 100 -2.81 9.30 20.71
C GLU A 100 -3.68 8.21 20.05
N THR A 101 -3.99 8.36 18.76
CA THR A 101 -4.77 7.40 17.96
C THR A 101 -3.91 6.48 17.10
N SER A 102 -2.57 6.58 17.20
CA SER A 102 -1.63 5.74 16.45
C SER A 102 -1.77 4.25 16.76
N ALA A 103 -2.10 3.90 18.01
CA ALA A 103 -2.39 2.52 18.40
C ALA A 103 -3.60 1.96 17.63
N SER A 104 -4.68 2.73 17.52
CA SER A 104 -5.87 2.37 16.73
C SER A 104 -5.51 2.14 15.26
N ARG A 105 -4.62 2.96 14.69
CA ARG A 105 -4.11 2.76 13.33
C ARG A 105 -3.43 1.40 13.16
N SER A 106 -2.59 1.00 14.12
CA SER A 106 -1.94 -0.32 14.09
C SER A 106 -2.95 -1.47 14.13
N TYR A 107 -3.98 -1.37 14.99
CA TYR A 107 -5.04 -2.38 15.06
C TYR A 107 -5.80 -2.50 13.73
N ILE A 108 -6.16 -1.39 13.10
CA ILE A 108 -6.81 -1.39 11.79
C ILE A 108 -5.90 -1.98 10.71
N SER A 109 -4.62 -1.60 10.66
CA SER A 109 -3.65 -2.20 9.73
C SER A 109 -3.54 -3.71 9.90
N LYS A 110 -3.48 -4.21 11.14
CA LYS A 110 -3.47 -5.66 11.43
C LYS A 110 -4.75 -6.34 10.97
N TYR A 111 -5.91 -5.75 11.27
CA TYR A 111 -7.21 -6.28 10.86
C TYR A 111 -7.32 -6.38 9.33
N ILE A 112 -6.94 -5.33 8.60
CA ILE A 112 -6.91 -5.35 7.13
C ILE A 112 -5.94 -6.41 6.62
N GLY A 113 -4.76 -6.56 7.24
CA GLY A 113 -3.82 -7.63 6.93
C GLY A 113 -4.41 -9.03 7.09
N TYR A 114 -5.13 -9.28 8.19
CA TYR A 114 -5.85 -10.54 8.41
C TYR A 114 -6.96 -10.76 7.39
N MET A 115 -7.74 -9.73 7.07
CA MET A 115 -8.79 -9.80 6.04
C MET A 115 -8.20 -10.17 4.66
N ILE A 116 -7.06 -9.59 4.29
CA ILE A 116 -6.35 -9.95 3.06
C ILE A 116 -5.92 -11.41 3.11
N LEU A 117 -5.34 -11.87 4.22
CA LEU A 117 -4.90 -13.26 4.40
C LEU A 117 -6.08 -14.23 4.27
N VAL A 118 -7.19 -13.98 4.97
CA VAL A 118 -8.40 -14.80 4.96
C VAL A 118 -9.06 -14.82 3.58
N THR A 119 -9.00 -13.71 2.83
CA THR A 119 -9.64 -13.62 1.50
C THR A 119 -8.76 -14.20 0.38
N THR A 120 -7.44 -14.11 0.51
CA THR A 120 -6.51 -14.49 -0.58
C THR A 120 -5.75 -15.77 -0.28
N THR A 121 -5.11 -15.85 0.89
CA THR A 121 -4.16 -16.93 1.20
C THR A 121 -4.90 -18.19 1.62
N LEU A 122 -5.89 -18.05 2.51
CA LEU A 122 -6.66 -19.18 3.03
C LEU A 122 -7.38 -19.97 1.91
N PRO A 123 -8.11 -19.33 0.98
CA PRO A 123 -8.83 -20.07 -0.06
C PRO A 123 -7.88 -20.77 -1.03
N ILE A 124 -6.75 -20.13 -1.39
CA ILE A 124 -5.73 -20.77 -2.25
C ILE A 124 -5.16 -22.01 -1.58
N TRP A 125 -4.81 -21.92 -0.30
CA TRP A 125 -4.33 -23.08 0.46
C TRP A 125 -5.38 -24.18 0.58
N PHE A 126 -6.64 -23.79 0.84
CA PHE A 126 -7.76 -24.72 0.86
C PHE A 126 -7.87 -25.49 -0.46
N PHE A 127 -7.89 -24.79 -1.60
CA PHE A 127 -7.93 -25.45 -2.91
C PHE A 127 -6.71 -26.34 -3.15
N ARG A 128 -5.51 -25.89 -2.77
CA ARG A 128 -4.27 -26.66 -2.93
C ARG A 128 -4.27 -27.96 -2.14
N VAL A 129 -4.78 -27.96 -0.91
CA VAL A 129 -4.81 -29.14 -0.04
C VAL A 129 -5.94 -30.10 -0.41
N TRP A 130 -7.13 -29.55 -0.68
CA TRP A 130 -8.33 -30.34 -0.95
C TRP A 130 -8.28 -31.01 -2.33
N PHE A 131 -7.84 -30.27 -3.35
CA PHE A 131 -7.77 -30.75 -4.73
C PHE A 131 -6.34 -31.13 -5.16
N ARG A 132 -5.50 -31.55 -4.19
CA ARG A 132 -4.09 -31.89 -4.45
C ARG A 132 -3.89 -32.99 -5.51
N LYS A 133 -4.83 -33.93 -5.62
CA LYS A 133 -4.81 -35.05 -6.58
C LYS A 133 -5.57 -34.76 -7.88
N ALA A 134 -6.14 -33.57 -8.03
CA ALA A 134 -6.88 -33.21 -9.23
C ALA A 134 -5.91 -32.93 -10.39
N VAL A 135 -5.99 -33.75 -11.44
CA VAL A 135 -5.28 -33.53 -12.70
C VAL A 135 -6.19 -32.78 -13.65
N LEU A 136 -5.73 -31.64 -14.16
CA LEU A 136 -6.53 -30.76 -15.02
C LEU A 136 -6.38 -31.11 -16.49
N PHE A 137 -5.13 -31.38 -16.90
CA PHE A 137 -4.78 -31.67 -18.28
C PHE A 137 -3.78 -32.83 -18.30
N TYR A 138 -4.00 -33.77 -19.22
CA TYR A 138 -3.02 -34.79 -19.56
C TYR A 138 -2.34 -34.37 -20.86
N PHE A 139 -1.04 -34.61 -20.96
CA PHE A 139 -0.28 -34.40 -22.19
C PHE A 139 0.22 -35.77 -22.69
N PRO A 140 0.38 -35.94 -24.02
CA PRO A 140 0.87 -37.21 -24.55
C PRO A 140 2.29 -37.48 -24.06
N THR A 141 2.60 -38.76 -23.86
CA THR A 141 3.92 -39.21 -23.40
C THR A 141 5.00 -38.79 -24.38
N GLY A 142 6.08 -38.16 -23.90
CA GLY A 142 7.24 -37.78 -24.72
C GLY A 142 7.26 -36.33 -25.20
N VAL A 143 6.26 -35.50 -24.85
CA VAL A 143 6.28 -34.06 -25.16
C VAL A 143 7.31 -33.30 -24.33
N LEU A 144 7.52 -33.72 -23.07
CA LEU A 144 8.41 -33.05 -22.13
C LEU A 144 9.55 -33.99 -21.70
N PRO A 145 10.76 -33.48 -21.44
CA PRO A 145 11.81 -34.26 -20.81
C PRO A 145 11.36 -34.81 -19.45
N HIS A 146 11.79 -36.02 -19.10
CA HIS A 146 11.37 -36.69 -17.86
C HIS A 146 11.57 -35.83 -16.59
N TYR A 147 12.64 -35.04 -16.53
CA TYR A 147 12.89 -34.10 -15.43
C TYR A 147 11.78 -33.03 -15.28
N LEU A 148 11.26 -32.51 -16.40
CA LEU A 148 10.15 -31.55 -16.38
C LEU A 148 8.85 -32.24 -15.99
N GLU A 149 8.59 -33.45 -16.51
CA GLU A 149 7.41 -34.21 -16.12
C GLU A 149 7.38 -34.50 -14.62
N TRP A 150 8.52 -34.87 -14.04
CA TRP A 150 8.68 -35.08 -12.60
C TRP A 150 8.44 -33.78 -11.80
N PHE A 151 8.98 -32.65 -12.26
CA PHE A 151 8.76 -31.36 -11.61
C PHE A 151 7.30 -30.90 -11.70
N LEU A 152 6.65 -31.06 -12.87
CA LEU A 152 5.25 -30.72 -13.08
C LEU A 152 4.31 -31.61 -12.28
N ALA A 153 4.69 -32.89 -12.10
CA ALA A 153 3.91 -33.82 -11.32
C ALA A 153 3.87 -33.43 -9.84
N LEU A 154 4.93 -32.78 -9.31
CA LEU A 154 5.10 -32.53 -7.87
C LEU A 154 4.90 -33.85 -7.06
N PRO A 155 5.12 -33.92 -5.74
CA PRO A 155 4.87 -35.16 -4.99
C PRO A 155 3.38 -35.55 -4.88
N PHE A 156 2.49 -34.96 -5.70
CA PHE A 156 1.04 -35.02 -5.50
C PHE A 156 0.27 -35.72 -6.61
N ILE A 157 0.77 -35.74 -7.85
CA ILE A 157 0.14 -36.43 -8.98
C ILE A 157 1.12 -37.38 -9.67
N THR A 158 0.60 -38.32 -10.47
CA THR A 158 1.41 -39.18 -11.34
C THR A 158 2.00 -38.37 -12.50
N THR A 159 3.19 -38.74 -12.96
CA THR A 159 3.79 -38.16 -14.17
C THR A 159 2.85 -38.31 -15.38
N GLY A 160 2.83 -37.31 -16.27
CA GLY A 160 1.97 -37.28 -17.47
C GLY A 160 0.75 -36.35 -17.38
N GLY A 161 0.65 -35.50 -16.35
CA GLY A 161 -0.41 -34.50 -16.24
C GLY A 161 0.00 -33.23 -15.50
N VAL A 162 -0.84 -32.20 -15.59
CA VAL A 162 -0.68 -30.92 -14.88
C VAL A 162 -1.66 -30.86 -13.71
N GLY A 163 -1.12 -30.79 -12.50
CA GLY A 163 -1.90 -30.64 -11.29
C GLY A 163 -2.37 -29.19 -11.07
N LEU A 164 -3.40 -29.05 -10.24
CA LEU A 164 -3.96 -27.74 -9.89
C LEU A 164 -2.91 -26.74 -9.36
N THR A 165 -1.94 -27.19 -8.56
CA THR A 165 -0.88 -26.32 -7.99
C THR A 165 -0.02 -25.66 -9.05
N ILE A 166 0.44 -26.43 -10.05
CA ILE A 166 1.26 -25.90 -11.15
C ILE A 166 0.43 -24.97 -12.01
N TRP A 167 -0.82 -25.33 -12.29
CA TRP A 167 -1.75 -24.47 -13.02
C TRP A 167 -1.99 -23.14 -12.30
N MET A 168 -2.24 -23.16 -10.98
CA MET A 168 -2.38 -21.95 -10.16
C MET A 168 -1.12 -21.07 -10.22
N SER A 169 0.07 -21.68 -10.14
CA SER A 169 1.34 -20.97 -10.24
C SER A 169 1.49 -20.31 -11.61
N ALA A 170 1.20 -21.03 -12.70
CA ALA A 170 1.25 -20.51 -14.06
C ALA A 170 0.28 -19.33 -14.24
N VAL A 171 -0.99 -19.48 -13.85
CA VAL A 171 -1.99 -18.41 -13.91
C VAL A 171 -1.54 -17.19 -13.10
N ASN A 172 -1.05 -17.40 -11.87
CA ASN A 172 -0.57 -16.31 -11.04
C ASN A 172 0.59 -15.52 -11.70
N ASN A 173 1.54 -16.22 -12.33
CA ASN A 173 2.64 -15.58 -13.05
C ASN A 173 2.13 -14.81 -14.28
N VAL A 174 1.26 -15.41 -15.10
CA VAL A 174 0.71 -14.77 -16.29
C VAL A 174 -0.07 -13.50 -15.92
N VAL A 175 -1.01 -13.59 -14.96
CA VAL A 175 -1.79 -12.42 -14.52
C VAL A 175 -0.86 -11.35 -13.92
N SER A 176 0.17 -11.74 -13.17
CA SER A 176 1.15 -10.79 -12.64
C SER A 176 1.92 -10.07 -13.74
N SER A 177 2.39 -10.78 -14.76
CA SER A 177 3.07 -10.18 -15.91
C SER A 177 2.15 -9.26 -16.71
N VAL A 178 0.88 -9.63 -16.89
CA VAL A 178 -0.10 -8.75 -17.56
C VAL A 178 -0.33 -7.47 -16.76
N ILE A 179 -0.51 -7.56 -15.44
CA ILE A 179 -0.66 -6.35 -14.61
C ILE A 179 0.61 -5.49 -14.67
N PHE A 180 1.80 -6.11 -14.63
CA PHE A 180 3.05 -5.38 -14.76
C PHE A 180 3.12 -4.62 -16.09
N LEU A 181 2.80 -5.28 -17.21
CA LEU A 181 2.78 -4.67 -18.54
C LEU A 181 1.81 -3.49 -18.61
N VAL A 182 0.63 -3.61 -17.99
CA VAL A 182 -0.36 -2.51 -17.92
C VAL A 182 0.13 -1.35 -17.05
N LYS A 183 0.87 -1.63 -15.97
CA LYS A 183 1.41 -0.60 -15.06
C LYS A 183 2.65 0.11 -15.59
N PHE A 184 3.48 -0.60 -16.36
CA PHE A 184 4.78 -0.14 -16.81
C PHE A 184 4.77 1.27 -17.44
N PRO A 185 3.80 1.66 -18.31
CA PRO A 185 3.75 3.01 -18.89
C PRO A 185 3.47 4.14 -17.89
N PHE A 186 2.98 3.82 -16.69
CA PHE A 186 2.58 4.79 -15.66
C PHE A 186 3.58 4.87 -14.50
N GLU A 187 4.58 3.98 -14.46
CA GLU A 187 5.59 4.00 -13.43
C GLU A 187 6.53 5.19 -13.68
N LYS A 188 6.81 5.98 -12.64
CA LYS A 188 7.71 7.13 -12.78
C LYS A 188 9.12 6.63 -13.09
N GLU A 189 9.76 7.24 -14.08
CA GLU A 189 11.17 6.96 -14.38
C GLU A 189 12.03 7.23 -13.14
N VAL A 190 12.81 6.23 -12.72
CA VAL A 190 13.74 6.37 -11.61
C VAL A 190 14.85 7.30 -12.08
N PRO A 191 15.12 8.43 -11.37
CA PRO A 191 16.18 9.33 -11.77
C PRO A 191 17.53 8.59 -11.70
N PHE A 192 18.39 8.80 -12.69
CA PHE A 192 19.74 8.25 -12.68
C PHE A 192 20.49 8.72 -11.42
N PRO A 193 21.29 7.86 -10.77
CA PRO A 193 22.11 8.28 -9.63
C PRO A 193 23.08 9.37 -10.11
N SER A 194 22.91 10.61 -9.66
CA SER A 194 23.93 11.64 -9.90
C SER A 194 25.12 11.33 -9.00
N LYS A 195 26.34 11.41 -9.55
CA LYS A 195 27.54 11.41 -8.72
C LYS A 195 27.47 12.64 -7.82
N GLU A 196 27.57 12.44 -6.52
CA GLU A 196 27.74 13.52 -5.55
C GLU A 196 29.03 14.28 -5.89
N VAL A 197 28.92 15.38 -6.64
CA VAL A 197 30.05 16.29 -6.84
C VAL A 197 30.21 17.04 -5.51
N GLY A 198 31.25 16.67 -4.77
CA GLY A 198 31.57 17.17 -3.44
C GLY A 198 31.47 18.69 -3.34
N ASN A 199 30.43 19.16 -2.68
CA ASN A 199 30.25 20.55 -2.31
C ASN A 199 31.00 20.82 -1.00
N GLU A 200 32.32 20.57 -1.00
CA GLU A 200 33.22 20.75 0.16
C GLU A 200 33.96 22.10 0.10
N LYS A 201 33.49 23.07 -0.71
CA LYS A 201 34.18 24.37 -0.90
C LYS A 201 33.37 25.61 -0.49
N THR A 202 32.22 25.47 0.18
CA THR A 202 31.39 26.64 0.55
C THR A 202 31.43 26.99 2.04
N SER A 203 32.03 26.17 2.90
CA SER A 203 32.15 26.47 4.34
C SER A 203 33.36 27.33 4.72
N ILE A 204 34.40 27.42 3.88
CA ILE A 204 35.67 28.07 4.28
C ILE A 204 35.70 29.58 3.98
N ASN A 205 34.97 30.07 2.96
CA ASN A 205 35.05 31.49 2.57
C ASN A 205 34.06 32.45 3.28
N LYS A 206 33.34 32.00 4.30
CA LYS A 206 32.35 32.85 5.02
C LYS A 206 32.82 33.38 6.37
N GLU A 207 33.97 32.94 6.86
CA GLU A 207 34.55 33.40 8.14
C GLU A 207 35.64 34.47 7.98
N GLU A 208 36.13 34.75 6.76
CA GLU A 208 37.31 35.62 6.56
C GLU A 208 36.99 37.11 6.28
N VAL A 209 35.71 37.54 6.30
CA VAL A 209 35.31 38.92 5.93
C VAL A 209 34.70 39.72 7.10
N SER A 210 34.84 39.27 8.35
CA SER A 210 34.28 39.96 9.54
C SER A 210 35.30 40.68 10.44
N GLY A 211 36.56 40.84 10.00
CA GLY A 211 37.61 41.46 10.82
C GLY A 211 38.32 42.63 10.15
N THR A 212 37.85 43.86 10.35
CA THR A 212 38.71 45.06 10.38
C THR A 212 37.99 46.18 11.17
N PRO A 213 38.67 46.91 12.08
CA PRO A 213 38.09 47.49 13.29
C PRO A 213 37.75 48.98 13.19
N ALA A 214 36.96 49.44 14.17
CA ALA A 214 36.66 50.84 14.44
C ALA A 214 37.94 51.68 14.61
N ALA A 215 37.99 52.81 13.92
CA ALA A 215 38.90 53.90 14.20
C ALA A 215 38.07 55.17 14.48
N ASN A 216 38.15 55.63 15.73
CA ASN A 216 38.19 57.06 16.04
C ASN A 216 39.55 57.62 15.62
#